data_AF-A0A8K1DC18-F1
#
_entry.id   AF-A0A8K1DC18-F1
#
_cell.length_a   1.000
_cell.length_b   1.000
_cell.length_c   1.000
_cell.angle_alpha   90.00
_cell.angle_beta   90.00
_cell.angle_gamma   90.00
#
_symmetry.space_group_name_H-M   'P 1'
#
loop_
_entity.id
_entity.type
_entity.pdbx_description
1 polymer ?
#
loop_
_entity_poly.entity_id
_entity_poly.type
_entity_poly.pdbx_seq_one_letter_code
_entity_poly.pdbx_strand_id
1 'polypeptide(L)'
;PMVYAICYCPEEKLPQLQALGVADSKTLSEAERERRWGLLEGAGQWLGWALHVLPPAHISACMQQRAKYNLNELSHDTAAELIQGALDSGVQVAQVFADTVGPADKHEARLRRRFPGLGVTVRAKADALFPVVSAASICAKVGTETPN
;
A
#
# COMPACT_ATOMS: atom_id res chain seq x y z
N PRO A 1 0.42 1.27 -16.22
CA PRO A 1 -0.28 2.01 -15.14
C PRO A 1 0.63 2.03 -13.90
N MET A 2 0.39 2.92 -12.94
CA MET A 2 1.05 2.89 -11.64
C MET A 2 0.02 2.46 -10.59
N VAL A 3 0.27 1.37 -9.87
CA VAL A 3 -0.70 0.81 -8.91
C VAL A 3 -0.22 1.02 -7.48
N TYR A 4 -1.09 1.57 -6.67
CA TYR A 4 -0.93 1.66 -5.22
C TYR A 4 -1.87 0.68 -4.53
N ALA A 5 -1.41 0.14 -3.41
CA ALA A 5 -2.20 -0.77 -2.60
C ALA A 5 -2.04 -0.44 -1.12
N ILE A 6 -3.09 -0.70 -0.37
CA ILE A 6 -3.04 -0.84 1.08
C ILE A 6 -3.55 -2.22 1.48
N CYS A 7 -3.06 -2.70 2.60
CA CYS A 7 -3.56 -3.90 3.25
C CYS A 7 -3.63 -3.62 4.76
N TYR A 8 -4.71 -4.05 5.39
CA TYR A 8 -4.97 -3.82 6.81
C TYR A 8 -5.56 -5.07 7.47
N CYS A 9 -5.15 -5.32 8.71
CA CYS A 9 -5.71 -6.35 9.57
C CYS A 9 -5.64 -5.88 11.03
N PRO A 10 -6.39 -6.52 11.95
CA PRO A 10 -6.21 -6.33 13.37
C PRO A 10 -4.78 -6.68 13.80
N GLU A 11 -4.23 -5.93 14.76
CA GLU A 11 -2.86 -6.13 15.27
C GLU A 11 -2.65 -7.56 15.81
N GLU A 12 -3.67 -8.12 16.46
CA GLU A 12 -3.69 -9.49 16.96
C GLU A 12 -3.57 -10.57 15.86
N LYS A 13 -3.80 -10.21 14.59
CA LYS A 13 -3.69 -11.10 13.42
C LYS A 13 -2.37 -10.95 12.67
N LEU A 14 -1.46 -10.07 13.11
CA LEU A 14 -0.14 -9.92 12.49
C LEU A 14 0.67 -11.22 12.46
N PRO A 15 0.71 -12.05 13.53
CA PRO A 15 1.41 -13.34 13.48
C PRO A 15 0.81 -14.30 12.45
N GLN A 16 -0.52 -14.33 12.32
CA GLN A 16 -1.23 -15.15 11.34
C GLN A 16 -0.94 -14.67 9.92
N LEU A 17 -0.93 -13.36 9.67
CA LEU A 17 -0.53 -12.79 8.39
C LEU A 17 0.92 -13.19 8.02
N GLN A 18 1.84 -13.14 8.98
CA GLN A 18 3.21 -13.60 8.76
C GLN A 18 3.27 -15.10 8.45
N ALA A 19 2.46 -15.92 9.13
CA ALA A 19 2.37 -17.37 8.90
C ALA A 19 1.80 -17.74 7.52
N LEU A 20 1.03 -16.85 6.87
CA LEU A 20 0.64 -17.00 5.46
C LEU A 20 1.83 -16.90 4.49
N GLY A 21 3.03 -16.59 5.02
CA GLY A 21 4.26 -16.54 4.24
C GLY A 21 4.28 -15.35 3.30
N VAL A 22 3.67 -14.22 3.66
CA VAL A 22 3.69 -13.01 2.82
C VAL A 22 5.07 -12.35 2.73
N ALA A 23 5.97 -12.64 3.68
CA ALA A 23 7.31 -12.05 3.76
C ALA A 23 8.15 -12.34 2.50
N ASP A 24 8.91 -11.34 2.07
CA ASP A 24 9.78 -11.36 0.88
C ASP A 24 9.04 -11.41 -0.47
N SER A 25 8.12 -10.45 -0.69
CA SER A 25 7.40 -10.31 -1.97
C SER A 25 8.27 -9.93 -3.17
N LYS A 26 9.56 -9.64 -3.00
CA LYS A 26 10.45 -9.14 -4.06
C LYS A 26 11.18 -10.25 -4.83
N THR A 27 11.31 -11.44 -4.25
CA THR A 27 11.99 -12.60 -4.88
C THR A 27 11.01 -13.62 -5.47
N LEU A 28 9.70 -13.38 -5.35
CA LEU A 28 8.67 -14.32 -5.76
C LEU A 28 8.47 -14.36 -7.27
N SER A 29 8.29 -15.58 -7.77
CA SER A 29 7.72 -15.82 -9.09
C SER A 29 6.26 -15.33 -9.17
N GLU A 30 5.73 -15.18 -10.38
CA GLU A 30 4.33 -14.86 -10.64
C GLU A 30 3.38 -15.89 -10.01
N ALA A 31 3.62 -17.19 -10.26
CA ALA A 31 2.85 -18.27 -9.67
C ALA A 31 2.84 -18.27 -8.13
N GLU A 32 3.97 -17.90 -7.49
CA GLU A 32 4.02 -17.76 -6.04
C GLU A 32 3.24 -16.55 -5.54
N ARG A 33 3.22 -15.45 -6.30
CA ARG A 33 2.41 -14.27 -5.97
C ARG A 33 0.92 -14.58 -6.07
N GLU A 34 0.48 -15.24 -7.14
CA GLU A 34 -0.92 -15.69 -7.29
C GLU A 34 -1.32 -16.66 -6.16
N ARG A 35 -0.46 -17.61 -5.81
CA ARG A 35 -0.73 -18.52 -4.69
C ARG A 35 -0.89 -17.77 -3.37
N ARG A 36 0.03 -16.82 -3.07
CA ARG A 36 -0.05 -16.01 -1.86
C ARG A 36 -1.27 -15.09 -1.87
N TRP A 37 -1.62 -14.54 -3.03
CA TRP A 37 -2.85 -13.77 -3.21
C TRP A 37 -4.09 -14.58 -2.85
N GLY A 38 -4.20 -15.82 -3.34
CA GLY A 38 -5.31 -16.70 -2.97
C GLY A 38 -5.40 -16.97 -1.45
N LEU A 39 -4.25 -17.01 -0.75
CA LEU A 39 -4.25 -17.09 0.72
C LEU A 39 -4.75 -15.80 1.39
N LEU A 40 -4.43 -14.63 0.83
CA LEU A 40 -4.92 -13.34 1.32
C LEU A 40 -6.42 -13.18 1.07
N GLU A 41 -6.92 -13.59 -0.09
CA GLU A 41 -8.36 -13.61 -0.38
C GLU A 41 -9.11 -14.56 0.55
N GLY A 42 -8.55 -15.75 0.80
CA GLY A 42 -9.11 -16.70 1.79
C GLY A 42 -9.14 -16.16 3.23
N ALA A 43 -8.30 -15.16 3.54
CA ALA A 43 -8.26 -14.46 4.82
C ALA A 43 -9.22 -13.26 4.91
N GLY A 44 -10.05 -13.02 3.89
CA GLY A 44 -10.92 -11.83 3.76
C GLY A 44 -11.88 -11.54 4.92
N GLN A 45 -12.12 -12.51 5.82
CA GLN A 45 -12.91 -12.29 7.04
C GLN A 45 -12.23 -11.35 8.06
N TRP A 46 -10.89 -11.25 8.03
CA TRP A 46 -10.11 -10.44 8.99
C TRP A 46 -9.01 -9.61 8.30
N LEU A 47 -8.75 -9.84 7.02
CA LEU A 47 -7.80 -9.09 6.21
C LEU A 47 -8.54 -8.28 5.16
N GLY A 48 -8.29 -6.98 5.12
CA GLY A 48 -8.79 -6.10 4.06
C GLY A 48 -7.66 -5.54 3.21
N TRP A 49 -7.99 -5.14 1.98
CA TRP A 49 -7.08 -4.49 1.07
C TRP A 49 -7.84 -3.52 0.16
N ALA A 50 -7.12 -2.56 -0.42
CA ALA A 50 -7.67 -1.67 -1.44
C ALA A 50 -6.57 -1.31 -2.44
N LEU A 51 -6.97 -1.06 -3.69
CA LEU A 51 -6.08 -0.70 -4.79
C LEU A 51 -6.48 0.64 -5.39
N HIS A 52 -5.49 1.41 -5.83
CA HIS A 52 -5.68 2.57 -6.69
C HIS A 52 -4.78 2.41 -7.92
N VAL A 53 -5.41 2.18 -9.07
CA VAL A 53 -4.72 2.07 -10.37
C VAL A 53 -4.71 3.44 -11.03
N LEU A 54 -3.53 4.03 -11.22
CA LEU A 54 -3.34 5.28 -11.94
C LEU A 54 -3.03 4.98 -13.41
N PRO A 55 -3.95 5.30 -14.35
CA PRO A 55 -3.70 5.08 -15.77
C PRO A 55 -2.57 5.98 -16.28
N PRO A 56 -1.78 5.56 -17.29
CA PRO A 56 -0.73 6.40 -17.87
C PRO A 56 -1.23 7.76 -18.36
N ALA A 57 -2.45 7.82 -18.91
CA ALA A 57 -3.08 9.06 -19.34
C ALA A 57 -3.32 10.04 -18.18
N HIS A 58 -3.74 9.53 -17.01
CA HIS A 58 -3.92 10.35 -15.81
C HIS A 58 -2.58 10.89 -15.29
N ILE A 59 -1.56 10.03 -15.22
CA ILE A 59 -0.20 10.43 -14.81
C ILE A 59 0.34 11.53 -15.73
N SER A 60 0.21 11.35 -17.06
CA SER A 60 0.62 12.36 -18.05
C SER A 60 -0.14 13.68 -17.87
N ALA A 61 -1.46 13.63 -17.68
CA ALA A 61 -2.28 14.82 -17.48
C ALA A 61 -1.88 15.58 -16.20
N CYS A 62 -1.64 14.87 -15.09
CA CYS A 62 -1.14 15.42 -13.84
C CYS A 62 0.20 16.13 -14.01
N MET A 63 1.14 15.52 -14.73
CA MET A 63 2.48 16.07 -14.93
C MET A 63 2.52 17.26 -15.92
N GLN A 64 1.50 17.42 -16.76
CA GLN A 64 1.39 18.51 -17.75
C GLN A 64 0.62 19.74 -17.23
N GLN A 65 0.19 19.73 -15.97
CA GLN A 65 -0.52 20.87 -15.38
C GLN A 65 0.34 22.14 -15.34
N ARG A 66 -0.31 23.31 -15.45
CA ARG A 66 0.37 24.61 -15.32
C ARG A 66 1.01 24.79 -13.93
N ALA A 67 0.33 24.30 -12.89
CA ALA A 67 0.91 24.21 -11.55
C ALA A 67 1.80 22.97 -11.49
N LYS A 68 2.98 23.11 -10.88
CA LYS A 68 3.95 22.03 -10.79
C LYS A 68 3.42 20.91 -9.88
N TYR A 69 2.92 19.85 -10.49
CA TYR A 69 2.51 18.62 -9.82
C TYR A 69 3.34 17.45 -10.37
N ASN A 70 4.24 16.94 -9.53
CA ASN A 70 5.23 15.94 -9.97
C ASN A 70 4.82 14.53 -9.48
N LEU A 71 5.53 13.52 -9.96
CA LEU A 71 5.22 12.12 -9.66
C LEU A 71 5.25 11.83 -8.15
N ASN A 72 6.17 12.42 -7.39
CA ASN A 72 6.21 12.20 -5.93
C ASN A 72 4.99 12.79 -5.23
N GLU A 73 4.53 13.97 -5.64
CA GLU A 73 3.30 14.56 -5.11
C GLU A 73 2.09 13.66 -5.41
N LEU A 74 1.95 13.21 -6.67
CA LEU A 74 0.92 12.24 -7.06
C LEU A 74 1.00 10.95 -6.22
N SER A 75 2.19 10.37 -6.09
CA SER A 75 2.43 9.17 -5.29
C SER A 75 2.00 9.34 -3.83
N HIS A 76 2.36 10.47 -3.21
CA HIS A 76 2.05 10.74 -1.81
C HIS A 76 0.57 11.01 -1.58
N ASP A 77 -0.08 11.72 -2.50
CA ASP A 77 -1.51 12.01 -2.41
C ASP A 77 -2.32 10.73 -2.63
N THR A 78 -1.98 9.91 -3.63
CA THR A 78 -2.64 8.60 -3.85
C THR A 78 -2.50 7.68 -2.64
N ALA A 79 -1.33 7.64 -1.98
CA ALA A 79 -1.15 6.87 -0.75
C ALA A 79 -2.04 7.41 0.40
N ALA A 80 -2.13 8.73 0.55
CA ALA A 80 -3.00 9.34 1.55
C ALA A 80 -4.49 9.10 1.26
N GLU A 81 -4.91 9.14 0.01
CA GLU A 81 -6.29 8.84 -0.42
C GLU A 81 -6.68 7.40 -0.07
N LEU A 82 -5.80 6.43 -0.30
CA LEU A 82 -6.06 5.03 0.10
C LEU A 82 -6.23 4.89 1.62
N ILE A 83 -5.35 5.52 2.41
CA ILE A 83 -5.46 5.53 3.87
C ILE A 83 -6.79 6.17 4.30
N GLN A 84 -7.14 7.31 3.71
CA GLN A 84 -8.40 7.99 4.00
C GLN A 84 -9.60 7.10 3.64
N GLY A 85 -9.58 6.42 2.49
CA GLY A 85 -10.64 5.51 2.08
C GLY A 85 -10.87 4.35 3.06
N ALA A 86 -9.80 3.82 3.68
CA ALA A 86 -9.93 2.83 4.74
C ALA A 86 -10.59 3.41 6.00
N LEU A 87 -10.18 4.60 6.43
CA LEU A 87 -10.80 5.31 7.58
C LEU A 87 -12.29 5.60 7.33
N ASP A 88 -12.62 6.09 6.13
CA ASP A 88 -13.99 6.42 5.72
C ASP A 88 -14.88 5.17 5.64
N SER A 89 -14.28 4.00 5.38
CA SER A 89 -14.95 2.70 5.40
C SER A 89 -15.17 2.15 6.82
N GLY A 90 -14.80 2.91 7.86
CA GLY A 90 -14.97 2.53 9.27
C GLY A 90 -13.84 1.66 9.83
N VAL A 91 -12.73 1.50 9.11
CA VAL A 91 -11.57 0.75 9.61
C VAL A 91 -10.89 1.54 10.72
N GLN A 92 -10.77 0.92 11.90
CA GLN A 92 -10.05 1.50 13.04
C GLN A 92 -8.55 1.33 12.87
N VAL A 93 -7.92 2.29 12.20
CA VAL A 93 -6.47 2.30 11.99
C VAL A 93 -5.79 2.95 13.19
N ALA A 94 -4.83 2.26 13.81
CA ALA A 94 -3.97 2.82 14.85
C ALA A 94 -2.55 3.13 14.33
N GLN A 95 -2.04 2.30 13.42
CA GLN A 95 -0.69 2.38 12.87
C GLN A 95 -0.70 2.27 11.35
N VAL A 96 0.20 3.01 10.70
CA VAL A 96 0.40 2.99 9.25
C VAL A 96 1.87 2.76 8.96
N PHE A 97 2.16 1.74 8.15
CA PHE A 97 3.49 1.43 7.65
C PHE A 97 3.52 1.63 6.15
N ALA A 98 4.49 2.38 5.62
CA ALA A 98 4.61 2.62 4.20
C ALA A 98 6.05 2.42 3.70
N ASP A 99 6.18 1.84 2.50
CA ASP A 99 7.44 1.75 1.77
C ASP A 99 7.72 3.04 1.01
N THR A 100 9.00 3.40 0.87
CA THR A 100 9.41 4.56 0.07
C THR A 100 10.70 4.29 -0.69
N VAL A 101 10.78 4.89 -1.88
CA VAL A 101 11.99 4.95 -2.72
C VAL A 101 12.79 6.25 -2.52
N GLY A 102 12.29 7.16 -1.66
CA GLY A 102 12.87 8.48 -1.41
C GLY A 102 13.08 8.80 0.07
N PRO A 103 13.25 10.09 0.44
CA PRO A 103 13.49 10.49 1.82
C PRO A 103 12.26 10.19 2.70
N ALA A 104 12.38 9.18 3.55
CA ALA A 104 11.31 8.72 4.43
C ALA A 104 10.76 9.85 5.33
N ASP A 105 11.63 10.69 5.89
CA ASP A 105 11.24 11.75 6.82
C ASP A 105 10.22 12.73 6.24
N LYS A 106 10.38 13.10 4.96
CA LYS A 106 9.45 14.05 4.30
C LYS A 106 8.08 13.43 4.09
N HIS A 107 8.04 12.16 3.66
CA HIS A 107 6.79 11.45 3.44
C HIS A 107 6.08 11.16 4.77
N GLU A 108 6.83 10.71 5.79
CA GLU A 108 6.34 10.47 7.14
C GLU A 108 5.76 11.75 7.75
N ALA A 109 6.46 12.88 7.66
CA ALA A 109 5.97 14.16 8.15
C ALA A 109 4.69 14.61 7.44
N ARG A 110 4.57 14.39 6.13
CA ARG A 110 3.34 14.70 5.37
C ARG A 110 2.16 13.86 5.87
N LEU A 111 2.35 12.55 6.00
CA LEU A 111 1.31 11.64 6.48
C LEU A 111 0.92 11.94 7.93
N ARG A 112 1.87 12.23 8.82
CA ARG A 112 1.58 12.64 10.21
C ARG A 112 0.79 13.94 10.29
N ARG A 113 1.10 14.92 9.43
CA ARG A 113 0.31 16.17 9.35
C ARG A 113 -1.12 15.91 8.90
N ARG A 114 -1.31 15.00 7.94
CA ARG A 114 -2.63 14.64 7.41
C ARG A 114 -3.44 13.79 8.39
N PHE A 115 -2.77 12.90 9.12
CA PHE A 115 -3.37 11.92 10.03
C PHE A 115 -2.73 12.00 11.43
N PRO A 116 -2.96 13.08 12.19
CA PRO A 116 -2.26 13.33 13.46
C PRO A 116 -2.55 12.31 14.57
N GLY A 117 -3.65 11.55 14.46
CA GLY A 117 -4.02 10.50 15.41
C GLY A 117 -3.41 9.12 15.11
N LEU A 118 -2.70 8.96 13.98
CA LEU A 118 -2.17 7.67 13.54
C LEU A 118 -0.67 7.55 13.84
N GLY A 119 -0.25 6.37 14.30
CA GLY A 119 1.15 5.99 14.39
C GLY A 119 1.74 5.72 13.01
N VAL A 120 2.28 6.76 12.35
CA VAL A 120 2.87 6.63 11.01
C VAL A 120 4.37 6.30 11.09
N THR A 121 4.78 5.26 10.37
CA THR A 121 6.17 4.86 10.16
C THR A 121 6.43 4.66 8.66
N VAL A 122 7.35 5.43 8.08
CA VAL A 122 7.78 5.26 6.69
C VAL A 122 9.23 4.77 6.68
N ARG A 123 9.51 3.71 5.93
CA ARG A 123 10.87 3.16 5.82
C ARG A 123 11.15 2.73 4.39
N ALA A 124 12.41 2.75 4.00
CA ALA A 124 12.83 2.09 2.76
C ALA A 124 12.87 0.58 2.98
N LYS A 125 12.44 -0.20 1.98
CA LYS A 125 12.32 -1.67 2.05
C LYS A 125 11.38 -2.12 3.17
N ALA A 126 10.30 -1.35 3.41
CA ALA A 126 9.34 -1.65 4.46
C ALA A 126 8.61 -2.98 4.23
N ASP A 127 8.50 -3.43 2.98
CA ASP A 127 7.99 -4.75 2.61
C ASP A 127 8.80 -5.91 3.18
N ALA A 128 10.11 -5.74 3.38
CA ALA A 128 10.95 -6.75 4.03
C ALA A 128 10.85 -6.71 5.57
N LEU A 129 10.31 -5.63 6.13
CA LEU A 129 10.28 -5.38 7.57
C LEU A 129 8.90 -5.64 8.19
N PHE A 130 7.82 -5.36 7.43
CA PHE A 130 6.45 -5.37 7.93
C PHE A 130 5.57 -6.29 7.07
N PRO A 131 4.98 -7.36 7.64
CA PRO A 131 4.14 -8.30 6.89
C PRO A 131 2.98 -7.63 6.15
N VAL A 132 2.35 -6.60 6.75
CA VAL A 132 1.27 -5.83 6.12
C VAL A 132 1.71 -5.06 4.88
N VAL A 133 2.94 -4.53 4.88
CA VAL A 133 3.51 -3.84 3.71
C VAL A 133 3.87 -4.85 2.63
N SER A 134 4.37 -6.03 3.02
CA SER A 134 4.63 -7.11 2.08
C SER A 134 3.34 -7.61 1.43
N ALA A 135 2.26 -7.77 2.22
CA ALA A 135 0.94 -8.14 1.70
C ALA A 135 0.42 -7.08 0.73
N ALA A 136 0.47 -5.79 1.07
CA ALA A 136 0.11 -4.70 0.18
C ALA A 136 0.92 -4.73 -1.14
N SER A 137 2.22 -5.05 -1.08
CA SER A 137 3.04 -5.19 -2.30
C SER A 137 2.58 -6.35 -3.18
N ILE A 138 2.08 -7.45 -2.61
CA ILE A 138 1.49 -8.56 -3.39
C ILE A 138 0.21 -8.06 -4.07
N CYS A 139 -0.68 -7.39 -3.34
CA CYS A 139 -1.92 -6.82 -3.88
C CYS A 139 -1.64 -5.87 -5.06
N ALA A 140 -0.68 -4.94 -4.91
CA ALA A 140 -0.33 -3.98 -5.95
C ALA A 140 0.17 -4.66 -7.23
N LYS A 141 0.99 -5.71 -7.07
CA LYS A 141 1.57 -6.45 -8.19
C LYS A 141 0.49 -7.23 -8.95
N VAL A 142 -0.33 -8.01 -8.24
CA VAL A 142 -1.43 -8.76 -8.85
C VAL A 142 -2.40 -7.81 -9.56
N GLY A 143 -2.78 -6.69 -8.91
CA GLY A 143 -3.63 -5.68 -9.52
C GLY A 143 -3.01 -4.93 -10.72
N THR A 144 -1.69 -5.01 -10.92
CA THR A 144 -1.03 -4.53 -12.14
C THR A 144 -1.07 -5.57 -13.26
N GLU A 145 -1.02 -6.85 -12.90
CA GLU A 145 -0.99 -8.01 -13.80
C GLU A 145 -2.39 -8.40 -14.30
N THR A 146 -3.46 -8.05 -13.57
CA THR A 146 -4.84 -8.29 -14.01
C THR A 146 -5.32 -7.18 -14.94
N PRO A 147 -5.71 -7.46 -16.20
CA PRO A 147 -6.36 -6.48 -17.05
C PRO A 147 -7.79 -6.23 -16.53
N ASN A 148 -8.11 -4.97 -16.22
CA ASN A 148 -9.49 -4.50 -15.99
C ASN A 148 -10.38 -4.75 -17.21
#